data_AF-A0A087TR35-F1
#
_entry.id   AF-A0A087TR35-F1
#
_cell.length_a   1.000
_cell.length_b   1.000
_cell.length_c   1.000
_cell.angle_alpha   90.00
_cell.angle_beta   90.00
_cell.angle_gamma   90.00
#
_symmetry.space_group_name_H-M   'P 1'
#
loop_
_entity.id
_entity.type
_entity.pdbx_description
1 polymer ?
#
loop_
_entity_poly.entity_id
_entity_poly.type
_entity_poly.pdbx_seq_one_letter_code
_entity_poly.pdbx_strand_id
1 'polypeptide(L)'
;MYNDESVLENHSLAVGFKLLQDENCNIFQSLTKKQRQTLRKMAIDMVLATDMSKHMSLLADLKTMVETKKVAGSGVLLLDNYTERIQVLQNMIHCADLSNPTKPLEIYRTCVNLIMEEFFQQGDKEGEMGLDISPMCDRENATIEKSQVGFIDYIVHPLWETWADLVHPDAQEILDTLEENRDWYQNMIPVSPDSNNPEEEQDQNAQSSELAAA
;
A
#
# COMPACT_ATOMS: atom_id res chain seq x y z
N MET A 1 -0.44 -0.64 27.71
CA MET A 1 -0.66 -2.06 27.35
C MET A 1 0.40 -2.56 26.38
N TYR A 2 0.72 -1.83 25.30
CA TYR A 2 1.69 -2.25 24.28
C TYR A 2 2.93 -1.35 24.13
N ASN A 3 3.12 -0.38 25.03
CA ASN A 3 4.33 0.48 25.09
C ASN A 3 4.66 1.16 23.76
N ASP A 4 3.63 1.66 23.07
CA ASP A 4 3.72 2.43 21.81
C ASP A 4 4.31 1.69 20.60
N GLU A 5 4.51 0.36 20.70
CA GLU A 5 5.06 -0.49 19.64
C GLU A 5 3.97 -1.37 19.00
N SER A 6 3.72 -1.21 17.69
CA SER A 6 2.75 -1.98 16.89
C SER A 6 1.43 -2.22 17.64
N VAL A 7 0.79 -1.13 18.09
CA VAL A 7 -0.30 -1.17 19.09
C VAL A 7 -1.50 -1.97 18.58
N LEU A 8 -1.94 -1.69 17.35
CA LEU A 8 -3.12 -2.34 16.75
C LEU A 8 -2.82 -3.78 16.31
N GLU A 9 -1.62 -4.06 15.81
CA GLU A 9 -1.22 -5.39 15.36
C GLU A 9 -1.10 -6.35 16.55
N ASN A 10 -0.51 -5.88 17.65
CA ASN A 10 -0.48 -6.63 18.92
C ASN A 10 -1.88 -6.89 19.45
N HIS A 11 -2.79 -5.90 19.34
CA HIS A 11 -4.17 -6.06 19.76
C HIS A 11 -4.90 -7.11 18.91
N SER A 12 -4.79 -7.03 17.59
CA SER A 12 -5.36 -7.99 16.63
C SER A 12 -4.92 -9.43 16.92
N LEU A 13 -3.62 -9.62 17.20
CA LEU A 13 -3.09 -10.92 17.61
C LEU A 13 -3.69 -11.39 18.95
N ALA A 14 -3.74 -10.50 19.95
CA ALA A 14 -4.27 -10.84 21.27
C ALA A 14 -5.73 -11.27 21.19
N VAL A 15 -6.57 -10.52 20.48
CA VAL A 15 -7.99 -10.82 20.28
C VAL A 15 -8.17 -12.11 19.47
N GLY A 16 -7.51 -12.24 18.32
CA GLY A 16 -7.63 -13.42 17.46
C GLY A 16 -7.27 -14.72 18.19
N PHE A 17 -6.17 -14.73 18.96
CA PHE A 17 -5.80 -15.91 19.75
C PHE A 17 -6.69 -16.11 20.99
N LYS A 18 -7.30 -15.05 21.52
CA LYS A 18 -8.24 -15.16 22.64
C LYS A 18 -9.53 -15.84 22.23
N LEU A 19 -10.07 -15.52 21.05
CA LEU A 19 -11.30 -16.12 20.51
C LEU A 19 -11.21 -17.64 20.34
N LEU A 20 -10.01 -18.18 20.10
CA LEU A 20 -9.79 -19.63 20.03
C LEU A 20 -10.03 -20.37 21.37
N GLN A 21 -10.14 -19.64 22.48
CA GLN A 21 -10.42 -20.19 23.80
C GLN A 21 -11.92 -20.28 24.09
N ASP A 22 -12.76 -19.69 23.24
CA ASP A 22 -14.21 -19.77 23.37
C ASP A 22 -14.72 -21.17 23.00
N GLU A 23 -15.91 -21.51 23.50
CA GLU A 23 -16.50 -22.83 23.31
C GLU A 23 -16.67 -23.13 21.81
N ASN A 24 -16.17 -24.28 21.37
CA ASN A 24 -16.22 -24.74 19.97
C ASN A 24 -15.47 -23.86 18.93
N CYS A 25 -14.61 -22.93 19.37
CA CYS A 25 -13.87 -22.04 18.46
C CYS A 25 -12.42 -22.47 18.17
N ASN A 26 -11.89 -23.50 18.83
CA ASN A 26 -10.50 -23.93 18.66
C ASN A 26 -10.29 -24.74 17.37
N ILE A 27 -10.14 -24.02 16.24
CA ILE A 27 -9.84 -24.61 14.93
C ILE A 27 -8.48 -25.34 14.85
N PHE A 28 -7.60 -25.16 15.85
CA PHE A 28 -6.28 -25.78 15.93
C PHE A 28 -6.20 -26.95 16.92
N GLN A 29 -7.35 -27.45 17.40
CA GLN A 29 -7.40 -28.50 18.42
C GLN A 29 -6.66 -29.78 17.99
N SER A 30 -6.73 -30.13 16.70
CA SER A 30 -6.14 -31.35 16.13
C SER A 30 -4.64 -31.22 15.87
N LEU A 31 -4.06 -30.02 16.00
CA LEU A 31 -2.63 -29.82 15.80
C LEU A 31 -1.83 -30.29 17.01
N THR A 32 -0.67 -30.90 16.75
CA THR A 32 0.29 -31.23 17.80
C THR A 32 0.80 -29.97 18.50
N LYS A 33 1.31 -30.12 19.73
CA LYS A 33 1.90 -29.00 20.49
C LYS A 33 2.96 -28.25 19.68
N LYS A 34 3.85 -28.97 18.97
CA LYS A 34 4.91 -28.39 18.15
C LYS A 34 4.34 -27.58 16.98
N GLN A 35 3.34 -28.12 16.27
CA GLN A 35 2.69 -27.41 15.17
C GLN A 35 2.00 -26.13 15.65
N ARG A 36 1.31 -26.16 16.79
CA ARG A 36 0.69 -24.96 17.37
C ARG A 36 1.71 -23.88 17.74
N GLN A 37 2.86 -24.27 18.28
CA GLN A 37 3.94 -23.34 18.59
C GLN A 37 4.50 -22.69 17.32
N THR A 38 4.75 -23.48 16.28
CA THR A 38 5.22 -22.97 14.98
C THR A 38 4.19 -22.06 14.32
N LEU A 39 2.93 -22.46 14.26
CA LEU A 39 1.84 -21.65 13.70
C LEU A 39 1.70 -20.33 14.45
N ARG A 40 1.69 -20.37 15.79
CA ARG A 40 1.59 -19.16 16.60
C ARG A 40 2.73 -18.19 16.31
N LYS A 41 3.97 -18.69 16.22
CA LYS A 41 5.12 -17.86 15.88
C LYS A 41 4.98 -17.23 14.50
N MET A 42 4.65 -18.03 13.47
CA MET A 42 4.48 -17.52 12.11
C MET A 42 3.36 -16.48 12.01
N ALA A 43 2.22 -16.71 12.66
CA ALA A 43 1.11 -15.77 12.66
C ALA A 43 1.50 -14.43 13.32
N ILE A 44 2.24 -14.48 14.44
CA ILE A 44 2.76 -13.28 15.10
C ILE A 44 3.71 -12.53 14.16
N ASP A 45 4.68 -13.23 13.58
CA ASP A 45 5.67 -12.62 12.68
C ASP A 45 4.99 -11.96 11.46
N MET A 46 3.95 -12.58 10.89
CA MET A 46 3.20 -12.04 9.74
C MET A 46 2.29 -10.86 10.10
N VAL A 47 1.51 -10.94 11.18
CA VAL A 47 0.61 -9.83 11.56
C VAL A 47 1.40 -8.62 12.05
N LEU A 48 2.52 -8.81 12.75
CA LEU A 48 3.36 -7.67 13.14
C LEU A 48 4.04 -7.00 11.95
N ALA A 49 4.11 -7.66 10.79
CA ALA A 49 4.67 -7.10 9.56
C ALA A 49 3.67 -6.22 8.80
N THR A 50 2.38 -6.22 9.14
CA THR A 50 1.40 -5.30 8.52
C THR A 50 1.45 -3.90 9.11
N ASP A 51 2.24 -3.69 10.17
CA ASP A 51 2.52 -2.37 10.71
C ASP A 51 3.26 -1.51 9.66
N MET A 52 2.59 -0.46 9.17
CA MET A 52 3.11 0.40 8.11
C MET A 52 4.42 1.10 8.48
N SER A 53 4.75 1.27 9.77
CA SER A 53 6.05 1.79 10.19
C SER A 53 7.23 0.88 9.77
N LYS A 54 6.97 -0.40 9.53
CA LYS A 54 7.97 -1.41 9.11
C LYS A 54 8.05 -1.57 7.60
N HIS A 55 7.20 -0.90 6.82
CA HIS A 55 7.15 -1.05 5.36
C HIS A 55 8.53 -0.90 4.71
N MET A 56 9.30 0.14 5.07
CA MET A 56 10.61 0.39 4.45
C MET A 56 11.65 -0.68 4.79
N SER A 57 11.62 -1.24 6.01
CA SER A 57 12.48 -2.38 6.36
C SER A 57 12.11 -3.64 5.57
N LEU A 58 10.81 -3.94 5.47
CA LEU A 58 10.33 -5.11 4.71
C LEU A 58 10.69 -5.01 3.23
N LEU A 59 10.55 -3.82 2.64
CA LEU A 59 10.92 -3.55 1.25
C LEU A 59 12.43 -3.69 1.03
N ALA A 60 13.27 -3.17 1.93
CA ALA A 60 14.72 -3.30 1.84
C ALA A 60 15.17 -4.77 1.91
N ASP A 61 14.58 -5.53 2.83
CA ASP A 61 14.82 -6.96 2.97
C ASP A 61 14.37 -7.71 1.70
N LEU A 62 13.20 -7.38 1.15
CA LEU A 62 12.69 -7.97 -0.10
C LEU A 62 13.62 -7.68 -1.29
N LYS A 63 14.11 -6.44 -1.43
CA LYS A 63 15.09 -6.08 -2.48
C LYS A 63 16.36 -6.91 -2.37
N THR A 64 16.90 -7.07 -1.17
CA THR A 64 18.08 -7.90 -0.90
C THR A 64 17.81 -9.37 -1.27
N MET A 65 16.60 -9.87 -1.02
CA MET A 65 16.21 -11.21 -1.43
C MET A 65 16.15 -11.36 -2.96
N VAL A 66 15.61 -10.37 -3.68
CA VAL A 66 15.60 -10.36 -5.14
C VAL A 66 17.01 -10.42 -5.72
N GLU A 67 17.95 -9.66 -5.16
CA GLU A 67 19.36 -9.64 -5.59
C GLU A 67 20.09 -10.98 -5.34
N THR A 68 19.71 -11.68 -4.27
CA THR A 68 20.37 -12.93 -3.83
C THR A 68 19.60 -14.19 -4.20
N LYS A 69 18.47 -14.06 -4.93
CA LYS A 69 17.56 -15.17 -5.21
C LYS A 69 18.27 -16.30 -5.95
N LYS A 70 18.08 -17.52 -5.44
CA LYS A 70 18.49 -18.75 -6.14
C LYS A 70 17.25 -19.37 -6.76
N VAL A 71 17.26 -19.48 -8.07
CA VAL A 71 16.17 -20.09 -8.83
C VAL A 71 16.60 -21.52 -9.18
N ALA A 72 15.77 -22.49 -8.85
CA ALA A 72 15.97 -23.87 -9.29
C ALA A 72 15.86 -23.95 -10.83
N GLY A 73 16.40 -24.99 -11.46
CA GLY A 73 16.27 -25.19 -12.91
C GLY A 73 14.82 -25.25 -13.43
N SER A 74 13.83 -25.36 -12.53
CA SER A 74 12.39 -25.33 -12.80
C SER A 74 11.74 -23.94 -12.71
N GLY A 75 12.49 -22.86 -12.43
CA GLY A 75 11.93 -21.53 -12.22
C GLY A 75 11.38 -21.27 -10.80
N VAL A 76 11.51 -22.25 -9.89
CA VAL A 76 10.99 -22.15 -8.51
C VAL A 76 12.03 -21.50 -7.59
N LEU A 77 11.58 -20.57 -6.76
CA LEU A 77 12.39 -19.90 -5.74
C LEU A 77 12.85 -20.91 -4.67
N LEU A 78 14.15 -20.97 -4.42
CA LEU A 78 14.73 -21.81 -3.37
C LEU A 78 14.83 -21.03 -2.05
N LEU A 79 14.08 -21.48 -1.04
CA LEU A 79 14.05 -20.91 0.31
C LEU A 79 14.49 -21.98 1.32
N ASP A 80 15.78 -21.96 1.64
CA ASP A 80 16.48 -23.03 2.34
C ASP A 80 16.14 -23.05 3.84
N ASN A 81 15.96 -21.88 4.43
CA ASN A 81 15.80 -21.73 5.87
C ASN A 81 14.46 -21.06 6.27
N TYR A 82 14.17 -21.09 7.57
CA TYR A 82 12.95 -20.49 8.11
C TYR A 82 12.89 -18.98 7.91
N THR A 83 14.02 -18.28 8.05
CA THR A 83 14.12 -16.83 7.93
C THR A 83 13.73 -16.36 6.53
N GLU A 84 14.26 -17.01 5.50
CA GLU A 84 13.89 -16.73 4.11
C GLU A 84 12.39 -16.98 3.86
N ARG A 85 11.87 -18.11 4.34
CA ARG A 85 10.43 -18.43 4.17
C ARG A 85 9.52 -17.43 4.89
N ILE A 86 9.85 -17.05 6.12
CA ILE A 86 9.00 -16.12 6.87
C ILE A 86 9.07 -14.70 6.29
N GLN A 87 10.22 -14.27 5.79
CA GLN A 87 10.39 -12.97 5.13
C GLN A 87 9.54 -12.87 3.86
N VAL A 88 9.49 -13.93 3.04
CA VAL A 88 8.57 -13.98 1.88
C VAL A 88 7.11 -13.93 2.33
N LEU A 89 6.73 -14.69 3.36
CA LEU A 89 5.35 -14.71 3.86
C LEU A 89 4.92 -13.36 4.47
N GLN A 90 5.81 -12.66 5.16
CA GLN A 90 5.58 -11.31 5.68
C GLN A 90 5.31 -10.33 4.54
N ASN A 91 6.18 -10.31 3.53
CA ASN A 91 5.98 -9.47 2.34
C ASN A 91 4.73 -9.86 1.56
N MET A 92 4.40 -11.15 1.46
CA MET A 92 3.19 -11.61 0.78
C MET A 92 1.92 -11.06 1.45
N ILE A 93 1.83 -11.14 2.79
CA ILE A 93 0.69 -10.58 3.54
C ILE A 93 0.68 -9.05 3.43
N HIS A 94 1.84 -8.40 3.46
CA HIS A 94 1.94 -6.95 3.30
C HIS A 94 1.51 -6.47 1.91
N CYS A 95 1.91 -7.17 0.85
CA CYS A 95 1.42 -6.93 -0.51
C CYS A 95 -0.10 -7.12 -0.57
N ALA A 96 -0.64 -8.16 0.07
CA ALA A 96 -2.08 -8.40 0.12
C ALA A 96 -2.84 -7.25 0.81
N ASP A 97 -2.30 -6.73 1.91
CA ASP A 97 -2.85 -5.58 2.64
C ASP A 97 -2.81 -4.29 1.79
N LEU A 98 -1.74 -4.11 1.03
CA LEU A 98 -1.53 -2.98 0.11
C LEU A 98 -1.96 -3.30 -1.34
N SER A 99 -2.92 -4.20 -1.52
CA SER A 99 -3.34 -4.66 -2.86
C SER A 99 -4.48 -3.86 -3.47
N ASN A 100 -5.11 -2.93 -2.74
CA ASN A 100 -6.29 -2.21 -3.24
C ASN A 100 -6.02 -1.50 -4.58
N PRO A 101 -4.90 -0.78 -4.78
CA PRO A 101 -4.63 -0.09 -6.04
C PRO A 101 -4.30 -1.02 -7.21
N THR A 102 -4.10 -2.32 -6.96
CA THR A 102 -3.80 -3.32 -8.01
C THR A 102 -5.03 -4.09 -8.49
N LYS A 103 -6.22 -3.76 -7.96
CA LYS A 103 -7.49 -4.39 -8.35
C LYS A 103 -8.16 -3.67 -9.50
N PRO A 104 -9.12 -4.29 -10.21
CA PRO A 104 -9.95 -3.59 -11.17
C PRO A 104 -10.51 -2.28 -10.60
N LEU A 105 -10.49 -1.22 -11.40
CA LEU A 105 -10.75 0.16 -10.97
C LEU A 105 -12.01 0.31 -10.11
N GLU A 106 -13.12 -0.36 -10.45
CA GLU A 106 -14.37 -0.28 -9.68
C GLU A 106 -14.23 -0.79 -8.23
N ILE A 107 -13.43 -1.83 -8.03
CA ILE A 107 -13.10 -2.34 -6.69
C ILE A 107 -12.20 -1.35 -5.98
N TYR A 108 -11.15 -0.87 -6.66
CA TYR A 108 -10.20 0.08 -6.07
C TYR A 108 -10.90 1.36 -5.61
N ARG A 109 -11.77 1.95 -6.44
CA ARG A 109 -12.56 3.13 -6.08
C ARG A 109 -13.46 2.90 -4.88
N THR A 110 -14.06 1.72 -4.76
CA THR A 110 -14.85 1.35 -3.58
C THR A 110 -13.98 1.34 -2.32
N CYS A 111 -12.79 0.72 -2.40
CA CYS A 111 -11.83 0.71 -1.29
C CYS A 111 -11.38 2.13 -0.91
N VAL A 112 -11.09 3.00 -1.89
CA VAL A 112 -10.70 4.40 -1.65
C VAL A 112 -11.80 5.15 -0.90
N ASN A 113 -13.07 5.00 -1.30
CA ASN A 113 -14.18 5.65 -0.59
C ASN A 113 -14.28 5.18 0.87
N LEU A 114 -14.08 3.88 1.13
CA LEU A 114 -14.14 3.32 2.48
C LEU A 114 -13.00 3.83 3.37
N ILE A 115 -11.76 3.84 2.87
CA ILE A 115 -10.61 4.30 3.67
C ILE A 115 -10.66 5.82 3.91
N MET A 116 -11.11 6.60 2.93
CA MET A 116 -11.25 8.05 3.12
C MET A 116 -12.34 8.38 4.14
N GLU A 117 -13.47 7.66 4.13
CA GLU A 117 -14.49 7.82 5.16
C GLU A 117 -13.96 7.49 6.56
N GLU A 118 -13.14 6.44 6.70
CA GLU A 118 -12.47 6.12 7.97
C GLU A 118 -11.52 7.22 8.43
N PHE A 119 -10.68 7.76 7.54
CA PHE A 119 -9.77 8.87 7.84
C PHE A 119 -10.54 10.12 8.26
N PHE A 120 -11.63 10.45 7.58
CA PHE A 120 -12.44 11.61 7.94
C PHE A 120 -13.11 11.44 9.30
N GLN A 121 -13.59 10.23 9.63
CA GLN A 121 -14.11 9.94 10.97
C GLN A 121 -13.03 10.04 12.06
N GLN A 122 -11.76 9.75 11.74
CA GLN A 122 -10.66 10.01 12.66
C GLN A 122 -10.44 11.51 12.84
N GLY A 123 -10.40 12.29 11.74
CA GLY A 123 -10.21 13.74 11.79
C GLY A 123 -11.31 14.46 12.57
N ASP A 124 -12.57 14.04 12.40
CA ASP A 124 -13.69 14.58 13.17
C ASP A 124 -13.49 14.36 14.69
N LYS A 125 -13.06 13.15 15.10
CA LYS A 125 -12.77 12.83 16.50
C LYS A 125 -11.58 13.63 17.04
N GLU A 126 -10.53 13.81 16.25
CA GLU A 126 -9.37 14.63 16.60
C GLU A 126 -9.82 16.08 16.87
N GLY A 127 -10.64 16.65 15.98
CA GLY A 127 -11.22 17.98 16.13
C GLY A 127 -12.13 18.11 17.37
N GLU A 128 -13.00 17.14 17.62
CA GLU A 128 -13.85 17.09 18.83
C GLU A 128 -13.03 17.04 20.13
N MET A 129 -11.87 16.39 20.08
CA MET A 129 -10.93 16.30 21.21
C MET A 129 -9.99 17.50 21.33
N GLY A 130 -10.04 18.45 20.40
CA GLY A 130 -9.16 19.61 20.35
C GLY A 130 -7.70 19.25 20.01
N LEU A 131 -7.49 18.17 19.25
CA LEU A 131 -6.20 17.75 18.73
C LEU A 131 -5.98 18.36 17.33
N ASP A 132 -4.71 18.44 16.92
CA ASP A 132 -4.38 18.75 15.53
C ASP A 132 -4.88 17.61 14.63
N ILE A 133 -5.60 17.95 13.55
CA ILE A 133 -6.12 16.95 12.61
C ILE A 133 -4.96 16.33 11.83
N SER A 134 -4.93 15.00 11.80
CA SER A 134 -3.91 14.22 11.11
C SER A 134 -3.91 14.50 9.60
N PRO A 135 -2.74 14.39 8.93
CA PRO A 135 -2.69 14.44 7.48
C PRO A 135 -3.70 13.47 6.86
N MET A 136 -4.33 13.85 5.75
CA MET A 136 -5.37 13.07 5.04
C MET A 136 -6.72 12.91 5.77
N CYS A 137 -6.83 13.32 7.03
CA CYS A 137 -8.05 13.13 7.83
C CYS A 137 -9.00 14.34 7.78
N ASP A 138 -8.59 15.45 7.16
CA ASP A 138 -9.44 16.63 6.98
C ASP A 138 -10.27 16.55 5.69
N ARG A 139 -11.58 16.32 5.84
CA ARG A 139 -12.53 16.22 4.72
C ARG A 139 -12.74 17.52 3.94
N GLU A 140 -12.40 18.68 4.50
CA GLU A 140 -12.56 19.98 3.82
C GLU A 140 -11.37 20.32 2.92
N ASN A 141 -10.18 19.78 3.23
CA ASN A 141 -8.92 20.13 2.55
C ASN A 141 -8.27 18.94 1.82
N ALA A 142 -8.82 17.72 1.92
CA ALA A 142 -8.25 16.54 1.28
C ALA A 142 -8.37 16.58 -0.25
N THR A 143 -7.25 16.36 -0.95
CA THR A 143 -7.21 16.11 -2.40
C THR A 143 -7.02 14.62 -2.64
N ILE A 144 -8.12 13.87 -2.73
CA ILE A 144 -8.11 12.39 -2.76
C ILE A 144 -7.25 11.87 -3.91
N GLU A 145 -7.42 12.41 -5.12
CA GLU A 145 -6.78 11.94 -6.34
C GLU A 145 -5.25 12.08 -6.25
N LYS A 146 -4.78 13.25 -5.83
CA LYS A 146 -3.35 13.52 -5.65
C LYS A 146 -2.74 12.60 -4.59
N SER A 147 -3.48 12.32 -3.52
CA SER A 147 -3.02 11.43 -2.47
C SER A 147 -2.99 9.97 -2.89
N GLN A 148 -3.93 9.51 -3.72
CA GLN A 148 -3.86 8.16 -4.30
C GLN A 148 -2.66 8.02 -5.24
N VAL A 149 -2.38 9.01 -6.09
CA VAL A 149 -1.18 9.02 -6.94
C VAL A 149 0.08 8.96 -6.08
N GLY A 150 0.20 9.82 -5.06
CA GLY A 150 1.36 9.80 -4.17
C GLY A 150 1.51 8.49 -3.40
N PHE A 151 0.42 7.91 -2.92
CA PHE A 151 0.44 6.61 -2.25
C PHE A 151 0.92 5.50 -3.18
N ILE A 152 0.48 5.50 -4.45
CA ILE A 152 0.97 4.54 -5.43
C ILE A 152 2.46 4.75 -5.70
N ASP A 153 2.87 5.97 -6.04
CA ASP A 153 4.25 6.29 -6.45
C ASP A 153 5.27 6.01 -5.33
N TYR A 154 4.94 6.31 -4.07
CA TYR A 154 5.90 6.24 -2.97
C TYR A 154 5.82 4.96 -2.13
N ILE A 155 4.70 4.23 -2.15
CA ILE A 155 4.47 3.07 -1.27
C ILE A 155 4.14 1.82 -2.07
N VAL A 156 3.07 1.86 -2.87
CA VAL A 156 2.49 0.64 -3.46
C VAL A 156 3.31 0.16 -4.66
N HIS A 157 3.67 1.04 -5.58
CA HIS A 157 4.45 0.68 -6.76
C HIS A 157 5.83 0.12 -6.42
N PRO A 158 6.67 0.74 -5.55
CA PRO A 158 7.97 0.17 -5.20
C PRO A 158 7.87 -1.23 -4.56
N LEU A 159 6.82 -1.48 -3.78
CA LEU A 159 6.56 -2.79 -3.18
C LEU A 159 6.17 -3.83 -4.22
N TRP A 160 5.17 -3.54 -5.05
CA TRP A 160 4.68 -4.48 -6.05
C TRP A 160 5.68 -4.73 -7.18
N GLU A 161 6.49 -3.74 -7.55
CA GLU A 161 7.60 -3.88 -8.50
C GLU A 161 8.63 -4.88 -7.97
N THR A 162 9.09 -4.68 -6.72
CA THR A 162 10.05 -5.59 -6.08
C THR A 162 9.46 -6.99 -5.90
N TRP A 163 8.16 -7.10 -5.57
CA TRP A 163 7.47 -8.39 -5.48
C TRP A 163 7.41 -9.08 -6.85
N ALA A 164 7.08 -8.35 -7.91
CA ALA A 164 7.02 -8.88 -9.26
C ALA A 164 8.39 -9.38 -9.74
N ASP A 165 9.47 -8.68 -9.41
CA ASP A 165 10.83 -9.16 -9.67
C ASP A 165 11.12 -10.48 -8.96
N LEU A 166 10.64 -10.66 -7.72
CA LEU A 166 10.84 -11.90 -6.98
C LEU A 166 10.14 -13.08 -7.65
N VAL A 167 8.90 -12.89 -8.11
CA VAL A 167 8.03 -13.95 -8.65
C VAL A 167 7.88 -13.91 -10.17
N HIS A 168 8.76 -13.21 -10.88
CA HIS A 168 8.64 -13.01 -12.32
C HIS A 168 8.47 -14.34 -13.08
N PRO A 169 7.49 -14.43 -14.03
CA PRO A 169 6.66 -13.34 -14.56
C PRO A 169 5.27 -13.20 -13.90
N ASP A 170 5.00 -13.89 -12.80
CA ASP A 170 3.64 -14.21 -12.34
C ASP A 170 2.80 -12.99 -11.90
N ALA A 171 3.43 -11.86 -11.56
CA ALA A 171 2.76 -10.66 -11.08
C ALA A 171 2.63 -9.53 -12.12
N GLN A 172 2.95 -9.78 -13.39
CA GLN A 172 2.95 -8.72 -14.41
C GLN A 172 1.58 -8.07 -14.59
N GLU A 173 0.50 -8.85 -14.71
CA GLU A 173 -0.86 -8.30 -14.86
C GLU A 173 -1.30 -7.43 -13.67
N ILE A 174 -0.75 -7.72 -12.47
CA ILE A 174 -1.02 -6.94 -11.26
C ILE A 174 -0.35 -5.57 -11.34
N LEU A 175 0.89 -5.52 -11.85
CA LEU A 175 1.61 -4.25 -12.09
C LEU A 175 0.94 -3.44 -13.19
N ASP A 176 0.56 -4.06 -14.31
CA ASP A 176 -0.10 -3.37 -15.41
C ASP A 176 -1.40 -2.69 -14.91
N THR A 177 -2.20 -3.40 -14.11
CA THR A 177 -3.42 -2.83 -13.49
C THR A 177 -3.12 -1.69 -12.52
N LEU A 178 -2.02 -1.78 -11.76
CA LEU A 178 -1.59 -0.72 -10.85
C LEU A 178 -1.24 0.56 -11.60
N GLU A 179 -0.49 0.45 -12.70
CA GLU A 179 -0.11 1.57 -13.55
C GLU A 179 -1.35 2.21 -14.20
N GLU A 180 -2.26 1.41 -14.76
CA GLU A 180 -3.52 1.90 -15.33
C GLU A 180 -4.37 2.67 -14.31
N ASN A 181 -4.50 2.14 -13.08
CA ASN A 181 -5.25 2.80 -12.01
C ASN A 181 -4.56 4.09 -11.54
N ARG A 182 -3.24 4.11 -11.48
CA ARG A 182 -2.44 5.29 -11.13
C ARG A 182 -2.67 6.41 -12.14
N ASP A 183 -2.62 6.09 -13.43
CA ASP A 183 -2.86 7.04 -14.51
C ASP A 183 -4.30 7.55 -14.53
N TRP A 184 -5.27 6.68 -14.21
CA TRP A 184 -6.66 7.10 -14.07
C TRP A 184 -6.83 8.17 -12.97
N TYR A 185 -6.25 7.97 -11.78
CA TYR A 185 -6.30 8.96 -10.70
C TYR A 185 -5.51 10.23 -11.06
N GLN A 186 -4.36 10.12 -11.73
CA GLN A 186 -3.60 11.27 -12.21
C GLN A 186 -4.41 12.15 -13.17
N ASN A 187 -5.18 11.53 -14.07
CA ASN A 187 -6.03 12.24 -15.04
C ASN A 187 -7.27 12.90 -14.40
N MET A 188 -7.64 12.50 -13.19
CA MET A 188 -8.72 13.13 -12.43
C MET A 188 -8.28 14.36 -11.63
N ILE A 189 -6.97 14.58 -11.46
CA ILE A 189 -6.47 15.75 -10.75
C ILE A 189 -6.88 17.01 -11.54
N PRO A 190 -7.63 17.96 -10.94
CA PRO A 190 -8.03 19.18 -11.63
C PRO A 190 -6.82 19.95 -12.12
N VAL A 191 -6.84 20.38 -13.38
CA VAL A 191 -5.83 21.30 -13.91
C VAL A 191 -6.02 22.64 -13.20
N SER A 192 -4.99 23.12 -12.49
CA SER A 192 -5.00 24.45 -11.90
C SER A 192 -5.31 25.50 -12.99
N PRO A 193 -6.17 26.50 -12.74
CA PRO A 193 -6.53 27.51 -13.74
C PRO A 193 -5.39 28.39 -14.29
N ASP A 194 -4.15 28.24 -13.80
CA ASP A 194 -3.04 29.18 -14.06
C ASP A 194 -2.10 28.79 -15.21
N SER A 195 -2.47 27.84 -16.08
CA SER A 195 -1.67 27.52 -17.28
C SER A 195 -2.13 28.25 -18.55
N ASN A 196 -2.88 29.35 -18.44
CA ASN A 196 -2.96 30.34 -19.51
C ASN A 196 -1.83 31.35 -19.32
N ASN A 197 -0.64 31.00 -19.78
CA ASN A 197 0.49 31.91 -19.83
C ASN A 197 0.16 33.02 -20.86
N PRO A 198 0.03 34.32 -20.49
CA PRO A 198 -0.31 35.39 -21.43
C PRO A 198 0.80 35.70 -22.46
N GLU A 199 1.91 34.98 -22.43
CA GLU A 199 3.09 35.25 -23.25
C GLU A 199 2.94 34.79 -24.71
N GLU A 200 1.95 33.94 -25.05
CA GLU A 200 1.73 33.50 -26.44
C GLU A 200 0.83 34.44 -27.27
N GLU A 201 0.11 35.39 -26.65
CA GLU A 201 -0.70 36.37 -27.39
C GLU A 201 0.10 37.59 -27.88
N GLN A 202 1.30 37.84 -27.34
CA GLN A 202 2.12 38.98 -27.79
C GLN A 202 2.88 38.72 -29.09
N ASP A 203 3.23 37.46 -29.39
CA ASP A 203 3.96 37.12 -30.63
C ASP A 203 3.05 37.11 -31.88
N GLN A 204 1.75 36.81 -31.72
CA GLN A 204 0.81 36.86 -32.85
C GLN A 204 0.43 38.31 -33.23
N ASN A 205 0.42 39.24 -32.27
CA ASN A 205 0.17 40.66 -32.55
C ASN A 205 1.40 41.37 -33.14
N ALA A 206 2.63 40.95 -32.80
CA ALA A 206 3.84 41.49 -33.39
C ALA A 206 3.97 41.12 -34.89
N GLN A 207 3.74 39.86 -35.25
CA GLN A 207 3.79 39.41 -36.65
C GLN A 207 2.69 40.00 -37.53
N SER A 208 1.50 40.26 -36.97
CA SER A 208 0.39 40.90 -37.70
C SER A 208 0.67 42.38 -38.01
N SER A 209 1.47 43.05 -37.17
CA SER A 209 1.81 44.47 -37.36
C SER A 209 2.91 44.73 -38.40
N GLU A 210 3.84 43.78 -38.60
CA GLU A 210 4.89 43.88 -39.63
C GLU A 210 4.37 43.60 -41.04
N LEU A 211 3.33 42.77 -41.20
CA LEU A 211 2.69 42.48 -42.49
C LEU A 211 1.80 43.62 -43.02
N ALA A 212 1.39 44.57 -42.16
CA ALA A 212 0.57 45.72 -42.55
C ALA A 212 1.38 46.97 -42.94
N ALA A 213 2.71 46.93 -42.80
CA ALA A 213 3.62 48.04 -43.08
C ALA A 213 4.46 47.88 -44.37
N ALA A 214 4.17 46.85 -45.18
CA ALA A 214 4.72 46.65 -46.53
C ALA A 214 3.67 47.00 -47.60
#